data_AF-A0A512HBF5-F1
#
_entry.id   AF-A0A512HBF5-F1
#
_cell.length_a   1.000
_cell.length_b   1.000
_cell.length_c   1.000
_cell.angle_alpha   90.00
_cell.angle_beta   90.00
_cell.angle_gamma   90.00
#
_symmetry.space_group_name_H-M   'P 1'
#
loop_
_entity.id
_entity.type
_entity.pdbx_description
1 polymer ?
#
loop_
_entity_poly.entity_id
_entity_poly.type
_entity_poly.pdbx_seq_one_letter_code
_entity_poly.pdbx_strand_id
1 'polypeptide(L)' 'MGGFSIWHWIIVLIVVLLLFGAGKIPRLMGDVAKGVKAFKKGLQDDDAPAESERRLEEPRPAADAQPAATPRKDEAPRG' A
#
# COMPACT_ATOMS: atom_id res chain seq x y z
N MET A 1 -4.05 32.25 -24.14
CA MET A 1 -4.00 32.73 -22.74
C MET A 1 -3.56 31.56 -21.88
N GLY A 2 -2.24 31.34 -21.82
CA GLY A 2 -1.62 30.19 -21.17
C GLY A 2 -1.73 30.34 -19.66
N GLY A 3 -2.77 29.72 -19.10
CA GLY A 3 -3.02 29.69 -17.67
C GLY A 3 -1.78 29.21 -16.94
N PHE A 4 -1.33 30.04 -16.00
CA PHE A 4 -0.39 29.75 -14.92
C PHE A 4 0.42 28.46 -15.09
N SER A 5 1.63 28.64 -15.62
CA SER A 5 2.67 27.61 -15.79
C SER A 5 2.64 26.59 -14.66
N ILE A 6 2.80 25.30 -14.98
CA ILE A 6 2.84 24.17 -14.02
C ILE A 6 3.74 24.47 -12.81
N TRP A 7 4.79 25.29 -13.02
CA TRP A 7 5.65 25.84 -11.98
C TRP A 7 4.93 26.59 -10.85
N HIS A 8 3.90 27.38 -11.15
CA HIS A 8 3.10 28.09 -10.16
C HIS A 8 2.36 27.11 -9.24
N TRP A 9 1.77 26.05 -9.81
CA TRP A 9 1.05 25.03 -9.05
C TRP A 9 1.95 24.26 -8.10
N ILE A 10 3.21 24.00 -8.48
CA ILE A 10 4.20 23.38 -7.58
C ILE A 10 4.50 24.28 -6.39
N ILE A 11 4.70 25.59 -6.63
CA ILE A 11 4.98 26.56 -5.56
C ILE A 11 3.79 26.66 -4.59
N VAL A 12 2.56 26.72 -5.13
CA VAL A 12 1.34 26.76 -4.32
C VAL A 12 1.21 25.48 -3.47
N LEU A 13 1.47 24.30 -4.04
CA LEU A 13 1.43 23.03 -3.30
C LEU A 13 2.43 23.02 -2.13
N ILE A 14 3.64 23.54 -2.33
CA ILE A 14 4.65 23.65 -1.27
C ILE A 14 4.16 24.57 -0.15
N VAL A 15 3.58 25.73 -0.49
CA VAL A 15 3.05 26.67 0.49
C VAL A 15 1.90 26.07 1.29
N VAL A 16 0.97 25.38 0.63
CA VAL A 16 -0.12 24.65 1.28
C VAL A 16 0.42 23.55 2.20
N LEU A 17 1.41 22.79 1.75
CA LEU A 17 2.03 21.73 2.56
C LEU A 17 2.74 22.30 3.80
N LEU A 18 3.36 23.49 3.70
CA LEU A 18 3.99 24.18 4.84
C LEU A 18 2.96 24.72 5.83
N LEU A 19 1.84 25.29 5.35
CA LEU A 19 0.75 25.82 6.19
C LEU A 19 0.00 24.72 6.93
N PHE A 20 -0.34 23.64 6.23
CA PHE A 20 -1.12 22.53 6.81
C PHE A 20 -0.24 21.46 7.46
N GLY A 21 1.04 21.41 7.11
CA GLY A 21 2.01 20.40 7.54
C GLY A 21 1.86 19.07 6.79
N ALA A 22 2.99 18.39 6.58
CA ALA A 22 3.04 17.10 5.88
C ALA A 22 2.27 15.96 6.57
N GLY A 23 1.89 16.11 7.85
CA GLY A 23 1.14 15.10 8.60
C GLY A 23 -0.38 15.17 8.44
N LYS A 24 -0.95 16.35 8.11
CA LYS A 24 -2.41 16.50 8.03
C LYS A 24 -2.98 16.08 6.68
N ILE A 25 -2.32 16.45 5.58
CA ILE A 25 -2.75 16.13 4.21
C ILE A 25 -2.91 14.60 4.01
N PRO A 26 -1.95 13.73 4.38
CA PRO A 26 -2.07 12.29 4.15
C PRO A 26 -3.18 11.64 4.98
N ARG A 27 -3.40 12.12 6.21
CA ARG A 27 -4.45 11.59 7.09
C ARG A 27 -5.85 11.89 6.53
N LEU A 28 -6.09 13.14 6.12
CA LEU A 28 -7.34 13.56 5.48
C LEU A 28 -7.54 12.88 4.12
N MET A 29 -6.50 12.82 3.29
CA MET A 29 -6.58 12.13 1.99
C MET A 29 -6.78 10.63 2.14
N GLY A 30 -6.27 9.99 3.20
CA GLY A 30 -6.51 8.58 3.47
C GLY A 30 -7.98 8.25 3.68
N ASP A 31 -8.69 9.06 4.46
CA ASP A 31 -10.12 8.85 4.73
C ASP A 31 -10.99 9.18 3.51
N VAL A 32 -10.64 10.26 2.77
CA VAL A 32 -11.29 10.58 1.49
C VAL A 32 -11.05 9.48 0.44
N ALA A 33 -9.81 8.97 0.32
CA ALA A 33 -9.47 7.91 -0.63
C ALA A 33 -10.21 6.61 -0.32
N LYS A 34 -10.38 6.24 0.95
CA LYS A 34 -11.20 5.08 1.35
C LYS A 34 -12.66 5.25 0.93
N GLY A 35 -13.24 6.43 1.15
CA GLY A 35 -14.61 6.74 0.73
C GLY A 35 -14.80 6.67 -0.78
N VAL A 36 -13.89 7.27 -1.54
CA VAL A 36 -13.91 7.24 -3.02
C VAL A 36 -13.68 5.82 -3.55
N LYS A 37 -12.78 5.03 -2.92
CA LYS A 37 -12.53 3.63 -3.30
C LYS A 37 -13.74 2.75 -3.02
N ALA A 38 -14.40 2.92 -1.87
CA ALA A 38 -15.63 2.20 -1.54
C ALA A 38 -16.77 2.58 -2.49
N PHE A 39 -16.92 3.85 -2.81
CA PHE A 39 -17.91 4.33 -3.79
C PHE A 39 -17.66 3.73 -5.18
N LYS A 40 -16.41 3.76 -5.64
CA LYS A 40 -16.03 3.18 -6.94
C LYS A 40 -16.12 1.65 -6.96
N LYS A 41 -15.91 0.98 -5.83
CA LYS A 41 -16.13 -0.47 -5.70
C LYS A 41 -17.62 -0.81 -5.74
N GLY A 42 -18.46 -0.05 -5.03
CA GLY A 42 -19.92 -0.22 -5.08
C GLY A 42 -20.49 -0.04 -6.49
N LEU A 43 -20.05 1.01 -7.20
CA LEU A 43 -20.45 1.23 -8.60
C LEU A 43 -19.96 0.13 -9.56
N GLN A 44 -18.85 -0.55 -9.24
CA GLN A 44 -18.33 -1.66 -10.07
C GLN A 44 -18.97 -3.01 -9.72
N ASP A 45 -19.34 -3.24 -8.45
CA ASP A 45 -20.05 -4.46 -8.03
C ASP A 45 -21.49 -4.51 -8.61
N ASP A 46 -22.09 -3.36 -8.96
CA ASP A 46 -23.36 -3.32 -9.72
C ASP A 46 -23.21 -3.77 -11.19
N ASP A 47 -21.99 -3.74 -11.76
CA ASP A 47 -21.72 -4.03 -13.19
C ASP A 47 -20.90 -5.32 -13.42
N ALA A 48 -20.21 -5.86 -12.40
CA ALA A 48 -19.42 -7.09 -12.51
C ALA A 48 -19.31 -7.86 -11.17
N PRO A 49 -19.52 -9.20 -11.15
CA PRO A 49 -19.37 -9.99 -9.93
C PRO A 49 -17.90 -10.12 -9.51
N ALA A 50 -17.53 -9.39 -8.44
CA ALA A 50 -16.52 -9.67 -7.43
C ALA A 50 -15.18 -10.34 -7.85
N GLU A 51 -14.18 -9.52 -8.18
CA GLU A 51 -12.76 -9.90 -8.12
C GLU A 51 -11.93 -8.79 -7.44
N SER A 52 -11.99 -8.67 -6.11
CA SER A 52 -11.04 -7.78 -5.37
C SER A 52 -10.94 -8.01 -3.86
N GLU A 53 -10.96 -9.26 -3.41
CA GLU A 53 -10.60 -9.65 -2.03
C GLU A 53 -9.29 -10.46 -1.97
N ARG A 54 -8.23 -10.00 -2.66
CA ARG A 54 -6.92 -10.70 -2.62
C ARG A 54 -5.69 -9.82 -2.46
N ARG A 55 -5.82 -8.59 -1.92
CA ARG A 55 -4.66 -7.70 -1.74
C ARG A 55 -4.74 -6.81 -0.50
N LEU A 56 -5.12 -7.35 0.65
CA LEU A 56 -4.94 -6.63 1.93
C LEU A 56 -4.44 -7.49 3.10
N GLU A 57 -4.11 -8.77 2.90
CA GLU A 57 -3.34 -9.56 3.87
C GLU A 57 -2.09 -10.15 3.22
N GLU A 58 -0.96 -9.46 3.37
CA GLU A 58 0.37 -10.06 3.45
C GLU A 58 1.40 -9.00 3.88
N PRO A 59 1.81 -9.02 5.14
CA PRO A 59 3.21 -9.07 5.48
C PRO A 59 3.48 -10.54 5.83
N ARG A 60 3.93 -11.34 4.87
CA ARG A 60 4.64 -12.59 5.18
C ARG A 60 5.76 -12.20 6.16
N PRO A 61 5.75 -12.67 7.42
CA PRO A 61 6.94 -12.61 8.23
C PRO A 61 8.04 -13.32 7.45
N ALA A 62 9.21 -12.71 7.39
CA ALA A 62 10.42 -13.25 6.80
C ALA A 62 10.88 -14.52 7.54
N ALA A 63 10.16 -15.62 7.37
CA ALA A 63 10.59 -16.96 7.71
C ALA A 63 10.73 -17.68 6.37
N ASP A 64 11.86 -17.47 5.71
CA ASP A 64 12.50 -18.40 4.74
C ASP A 64 13.69 -17.68 4.09
N ALA A 65 14.69 -17.39 4.91
CA ALA A 65 16.04 -17.10 4.44
C ALA A 65 17.03 -17.78 5.41
N GLN A 66 17.16 -19.10 5.28
CA GLN A 66 18.42 -19.78 5.63
C GLN A 66 18.55 -21.09 4.84
N PRO A 67 19.35 -21.08 3.75
CA PRO A 67 19.74 -22.28 3.01
C PRO A 67 20.95 -22.94 3.68
N ALA A 68 20.81 -24.18 4.16
CA ALA A 68 21.95 -25.08 4.36
C ALA A 68 21.47 -26.52 4.52
N ALA A 69 21.71 -27.31 3.47
CA ALA A 69 21.70 -28.76 3.55
C ALA A 69 22.74 -29.26 4.55
N THR A 70 22.36 -30.18 5.43
CA THR A 70 23.26 -31.20 5.97
C THR A 70 22.57 -32.56 5.94
N PRO A 71 23.23 -33.60 5.40
CA PRO A 71 22.60 -34.85 5.02
C PRO A 71 22.35 -35.74 6.25
N ARG A 72 21.25 -36.47 6.18
CA ARG A 72 20.93 -37.62 7.01
C ARG A 72 22.09 -38.61 6.93
N LYS A 73 22.90 -38.69 7.99
CA LYS A 73 23.90 -39.74 8.18
C LYS A 73 23.49 -40.55 9.39
N ASP A 74 23.30 -41.83 9.12
CA ASP A 74 23.19 -42.94 10.05
C ASP A 74 24.13 -42.81 11.25
N GLU A 75 23.64 -43.12 12.46
CA GLU A 75 24.36 -43.87 13.52
C GLU A 75 23.53 -43.87 14.82
N ALA A 76 22.76 -44.95 15.02
CA ALA A 76 22.65 -45.58 16.34
C ALA A 76 24.05 -46.19 16.68
N PRO A 77 24.42 -46.54 17.92
CA PRO A 77 23.60 -46.77 19.13
C PRO A 77 24.23 -46.22 20.45
N ARG A 78 23.49 -46.31 21.57
CA ARG A 78 23.93 -46.94 22.84
C ARG A 78 22.91 -46.69 23.96
N GLY A 79 22.08 -47.70 24.19
CA GLY A 79 21.78 -48.16 25.54
C GLY A 79 22.82 -49.19 25.95
#